data_AF-A0A7C6DYM1-F1
#
_entry.id   AF-A0A7C6DYM1-F1
#
_cell.length_a   1.000
_cell.length_b   1.000
_cell.length_c   1.000
_cell.angle_alpha   90.00
_cell.angle_beta   90.00
_cell.angle_gamma   90.00
#
_symmetry.space_group_name_H-M   'P 1'
#
loop_
_entity.id
_entity.type
_entity.pdbx_description
1 polymer ?
#
loop_
_entity_poly.entity_id
_entity_poly.type
_entity_poly.pdbx_seq_one_letter_code
_entity_poly.pdbx_strand_id
1 'polypeptide(L)'
;MLTNVSRRTSGELQLIHRKLLVISAIALKTFFVVSFVLLTSVALMAATYTGTNTGAIPDGPSNSRSCGTPRDVQFNVAGFTGNFGAVSVSFTATHTFVGDLEVTLIAPNGAAHLLFSFVGSNSNTDAGDSSNLGATYSFLDTATSNFWAAAAGVGNNANVPGGSYRTQAAGPFANDNPGPPFTNMNSTFAGLTQAQINGTWILRFRDCWQADTGSVSAASLLLLPLSAGPATVEGRVVTSDGRGIKNALIEVTGGNLTEPRYVITNTFGFYRIPDLESGQSYVFAVRAKKYNFRENPIFISVEQDLRGIDFIADPF
;
A
#
# COMPACT_ATOMS: atom_id res chain seq x y z
N MET A 1 33.03 -53.13 45.51
CA MET A 1 32.23 -52.39 46.51
C MET A 1 33.22 -51.58 47.35
N LEU A 2 33.13 -50.24 47.34
CA LEU A 2 33.74 -49.29 48.32
C LEU A 2 35.29 -49.20 48.33
N THR A 3 35.99 -48.09 48.64
CA THR A 3 35.83 -46.63 48.49
C THR A 3 37.18 -46.01 48.93
N ASN A 4 37.53 -44.88 48.31
CA ASN A 4 38.27 -43.72 48.84
C ASN A 4 39.61 -43.83 49.56
N VAL A 5 40.58 -43.12 48.96
CA VAL A 5 41.86 -42.72 49.52
C VAL A 5 41.86 -41.19 49.78
N SER A 6 42.30 -40.85 51.00
CA SER A 6 43.03 -39.65 51.43
C SER A 6 42.32 -38.30 51.60
N ARG A 7 42.13 -37.97 52.89
CA ARG A 7 42.06 -36.61 53.47
C ARG A 7 43.48 -36.06 53.68
N ARG A 8 43.78 -34.88 53.14
CA ARG A 8 44.72 -33.88 53.71
C ARG A 8 44.52 -32.57 52.95
N THR A 9 44.59 -31.45 53.69
CA THR A 9 44.49 -30.02 53.27
C THR A 9 43.10 -29.33 53.33
N SER A 10 42.43 -29.36 54.49
CA SER A 10 41.31 -28.44 54.81
C SER A 10 41.73 -27.19 55.62
N GLY A 11 42.99 -26.75 55.51
CA GLY A 11 43.56 -25.68 56.35
C GLY A 11 43.93 -24.36 55.64
N GLU A 12 44.04 -24.34 54.30
CA GLU A 12 44.59 -23.19 53.57
C GLU A 12 43.59 -22.43 52.67
N LEU A 13 42.34 -22.90 52.56
CA LEU A 13 41.30 -22.21 51.78
C LEU A 13 40.45 -21.19 52.57
N GLN A 14 40.71 -21.02 53.87
CA GLN A 14 39.87 -20.21 54.78
C GLN A 14 40.39 -18.77 55.02
N LEU A 15 41.43 -18.30 54.31
CA LEU A 15 42.02 -16.97 54.54
C LEU A 15 41.83 -15.96 53.39
N ILE A 16 41.24 -16.36 52.25
CA ILE A 16 41.00 -15.45 51.09
C ILE A 16 39.53 -14.96 51.02
N HIS A 17 38.62 -15.49 51.82
CA HIS A 17 37.18 -15.13 51.78
C HIS A 17 36.72 -14.09 52.82
N ARG A 18 37.63 -13.37 53.50
CA ARG A 18 37.27 -12.42 54.58
C ARG A 18 37.66 -10.95 54.35
N LYS A 19 37.98 -10.55 53.13
CA LYS A 19 38.29 -9.15 52.80
C LYS A 19 37.69 -8.70 51.46
N LEU A 20 36.37 -8.68 51.34
CA LEU A 20 35.62 -7.69 50.55
C LEU A 20 34.12 -7.96 50.75
N LEU A 21 33.29 -6.92 50.65
CA LEU A 21 31.83 -6.91 50.85
C LEU A 21 31.33 -6.90 52.31
N VAL A 22 31.65 -5.81 53.01
CA VAL A 22 30.62 -5.05 53.74
C VAL A 22 30.78 -3.56 53.40
N ILE A 23 30.08 -3.11 52.36
CA ILE A 23 29.56 -1.73 52.18
C ILE A 23 28.26 -1.94 51.36
N SER A 24 27.12 -2.21 52.00
CA SER A 24 26.16 -1.26 52.56
C SER A 24 25.59 -0.25 51.54
N ALA A 25 24.36 -0.60 51.11
CA ALA A 25 23.20 0.27 50.86
C ALA A 25 23.20 1.34 49.74
N ILE A 26 22.09 1.31 48.99
CA ILE A 26 21.56 2.28 48.00
C ILE A 26 22.06 2.05 46.56
N ALA A 27 21.50 1.02 45.92
CA ALA A 27 21.30 1.03 44.48
C ALA A 27 19.80 0.85 44.23
N LEU A 28 19.16 1.97 43.85
CA LEU A 28 17.78 2.06 43.42
C LEU A 28 17.56 1.02 42.30
N LYS A 29 16.60 0.11 42.50
CA LYS A 29 16.20 -0.89 41.50
C LYS A 29 15.64 -0.18 40.26
N THR A 30 16.47 0.07 39.27
CA THR A 30 16.00 0.38 37.91
C THR A 30 15.79 -0.95 37.19
N PHE A 31 14.57 -1.48 37.23
CA PHE A 31 14.17 -2.58 36.36
C PHE A 31 14.13 -2.04 34.92
N PHE A 32 15.18 -2.33 34.14
CA PHE A 32 15.14 -2.14 32.70
C PHE A 32 14.32 -3.28 32.11
N VAL A 33 13.04 -3.04 31.84
CA VAL A 33 12.29 -3.89 30.92
C VAL A 33 12.68 -3.42 29.52
N VAL A 34 13.67 -4.08 28.92
CA VAL A 34 13.88 -3.99 27.47
C VAL A 34 12.75 -4.79 26.84
N SER A 35 11.59 -4.14 26.63
CA SER A 35 10.55 -4.69 25.77
C SER A 35 11.10 -4.73 24.35
N PHE A 36 11.55 -5.89 23.92
CA PHE A 36 11.87 -6.15 22.52
C PHE A 36 10.56 -6.21 21.75
N VAL A 37 10.02 -5.04 21.37
CA VAL A 37 8.91 -4.98 20.42
C VAL A 37 9.50 -5.37 19.08
N LEU A 38 9.17 -6.57 18.62
CA LEU A 38 9.47 -7.02 17.27
C LEU A 38 8.61 -6.19 16.31
N LEU A 39 9.09 -5.00 15.91
CA LEU A 39 8.51 -4.27 14.79
C LEU A 39 8.89 -5.03 13.52
N THR A 40 7.96 -5.83 13.01
CA THR A 40 8.06 -6.32 11.64
C THR A 40 7.88 -5.13 10.71
N SER A 41 8.95 -4.71 10.05
CA SER A 41 8.89 -3.76 8.94
C SER A 41 8.06 -4.41 7.83
N VAL A 42 6.82 -3.95 7.62
CA VAL A 42 6.06 -4.32 6.43
C VAL A 42 6.54 -3.39 5.33
N ALA A 43 7.37 -3.92 4.42
CA ALA A 43 7.78 -3.17 3.25
C ALA A 43 6.52 -2.80 2.44
N LEU A 44 6.39 -1.54 2.04
CA LEU A 44 5.41 -1.13 1.02
C LEU A 44 5.80 -1.85 -0.28
N MET A 45 5.13 -2.95 -0.57
CA MET A 45 5.39 -3.73 -1.77
C MET A 45 4.18 -3.69 -2.70
N ALA A 46 4.49 -3.58 -3.99
CA ALA A 46 3.59 -3.92 -5.05
C ALA A 46 2.98 -5.31 -4.82
N ALA A 47 1.66 -5.42 -4.83
CA ALA A 47 0.96 -6.69 -4.65
C ALA A 47 0.14 -7.03 -5.89
N THR A 48 0.37 -8.22 -6.43
CA THR A 48 -0.37 -8.76 -7.58
C THR A 48 -1.36 -9.82 -7.10
N TYR A 49 -2.61 -9.69 -7.53
CA TYR A 49 -3.71 -10.58 -7.19
C TYR A 49 -4.22 -11.27 -8.45
N THR A 50 -4.27 -12.59 -8.44
CA THR A 50 -4.78 -13.39 -9.55
C THR A 50 -6.31 -13.34 -9.60
N GLY A 51 -6.86 -13.11 -10.79
CA GLY A 51 -8.31 -13.13 -11.02
C GLY A 51 -8.87 -14.54 -10.97
N THR A 52 -10.04 -14.68 -10.36
CA THR A 52 -10.84 -15.90 -10.28
C THR A 52 -12.21 -15.67 -10.93
N ASN A 53 -13.01 -16.73 -11.09
CA ASN A 53 -14.31 -16.65 -11.80
C ASN A 53 -14.19 -16.18 -13.27
N THR A 54 -13.09 -16.54 -13.92
CA THR A 54 -12.90 -16.40 -15.38
C THR A 54 -13.85 -17.32 -16.15
N GLY A 55 -13.97 -17.13 -17.46
CA GLY A 55 -14.85 -17.91 -18.32
C GLY A 55 -15.59 -17.07 -19.35
N ALA A 56 -16.67 -17.65 -19.89
CA ALA A 56 -17.46 -17.02 -20.94
C ALA A 56 -18.04 -15.66 -20.49
N ILE A 57 -18.00 -14.69 -21.41
CA ILE A 57 -18.70 -13.42 -21.33
C ILE A 57 -20.11 -13.66 -21.90
N PRO A 58 -21.18 -13.56 -21.10
CA PRO A 58 -22.52 -13.79 -21.59
C PRO A 58 -22.96 -12.71 -22.59
N ASP A 59 -23.49 -13.18 -23.72
CA ASP A 59 -23.97 -12.40 -24.87
C ASP A 59 -25.09 -11.42 -24.52
N GLY A 60 -25.19 -10.32 -25.27
CA GLY A 60 -26.31 -9.39 -25.21
C GLY A 60 -27.57 -9.99 -25.84
N PRO A 61 -28.79 -9.66 -25.34
CA PRO A 61 -30.01 -10.31 -25.80
C PRO A 61 -30.62 -9.70 -27.08
N SER A 62 -30.03 -8.65 -27.65
CA SER A 62 -30.67 -7.91 -28.76
C SER A 62 -29.69 -7.21 -29.70
N ASN A 63 -30.16 -6.85 -30.89
CA ASN A 63 -29.49 -5.97 -31.87
C ASN A 63 -29.57 -4.48 -31.52
N SER A 64 -29.63 -4.17 -30.24
CA SER A 64 -29.62 -2.82 -29.69
C SER A 64 -28.80 -2.84 -28.41
N ARG A 65 -28.22 -1.70 -28.01
CA ARG A 65 -27.35 -1.61 -26.83
C ARG A 65 -28.09 -2.06 -25.56
N SER A 66 -27.92 -3.34 -25.22
CA SER A 66 -28.52 -4.02 -24.09
C SER A 66 -27.59 -5.12 -23.66
N CYS A 67 -27.16 -5.09 -22.40
CA CYS A 67 -26.14 -6.00 -21.91
C CYS A 67 -26.70 -7.36 -21.46
N GLY A 68 -25.94 -8.41 -21.74
CA GLY A 68 -26.09 -9.72 -21.11
C GLY A 68 -25.79 -9.66 -19.60
N THR A 69 -25.95 -10.80 -18.93
CA THR A 69 -25.52 -10.92 -17.53
C THR A 69 -24.00 -10.71 -17.44
N PRO A 70 -23.49 -9.98 -16.43
CA PRO A 70 -22.07 -9.66 -16.38
C PRO A 70 -21.20 -10.89 -16.10
N ARG A 71 -19.99 -10.90 -16.67
CA ARG A 71 -18.87 -11.74 -16.23
C ARG A 71 -18.04 -10.95 -15.23
N ASP A 72 -18.16 -11.30 -13.96
CA ASP A 72 -17.43 -10.66 -12.86
C ASP A 72 -16.22 -11.49 -12.46
N VAL A 73 -15.04 -11.12 -12.97
CA VAL A 73 -13.76 -11.68 -12.54
C VAL A 73 -13.40 -11.08 -11.18
N GLN A 74 -13.10 -11.91 -10.20
CA GLN A 74 -12.89 -11.48 -8.81
C GLN A 74 -11.41 -11.54 -8.41
N PHE A 75 -10.93 -10.49 -7.75
CA PHE A 75 -9.63 -10.47 -7.10
C PHE A 75 -9.83 -10.36 -5.59
N ASN A 76 -9.36 -11.37 -4.85
CA ASN A 76 -9.41 -11.34 -3.39
C ASN A 76 -8.18 -10.61 -2.85
N VAL A 77 -8.33 -9.33 -2.54
CA VAL A 77 -7.25 -8.50 -2.00
C VAL A 77 -7.20 -8.64 -0.48
N ALA A 78 -6.10 -9.20 0.01
CA ALA A 78 -5.82 -9.34 1.43
C ALA A 78 -4.38 -8.97 1.74
N GLY A 79 -4.13 -8.48 2.95
CA GLY A 79 -2.79 -8.10 3.42
C GLY A 79 -2.19 -6.88 2.73
N PHE A 80 -2.96 -6.13 1.94
CA PHE A 80 -2.52 -4.82 1.46
C PHE A 80 -2.32 -3.92 2.67
N THR A 81 -1.24 -3.14 2.71
CA THR A 81 -0.88 -2.20 3.78
C THR A 81 -0.44 -0.86 3.19
N GLY A 82 -0.77 0.23 3.87
CA GLY A 82 -0.47 1.59 3.42
C GLY A 82 -1.57 2.19 2.54
N ASN A 83 -1.42 3.47 2.23
CA ASN A 83 -2.40 4.21 1.42
C ASN A 83 -2.37 3.75 -0.04
N PHE A 84 -3.53 3.68 -0.68
CA PHE A 84 -3.63 3.37 -2.11
C PHE A 84 -2.86 4.40 -2.94
N GLY A 85 -1.93 3.93 -3.79
CA GLY A 85 -1.14 4.79 -4.67
C GLY A 85 -1.50 4.64 -6.13
N ALA A 86 -1.44 3.42 -6.65
CA ALA A 86 -1.76 3.16 -8.04
C ALA A 86 -2.35 1.77 -8.25
N VAL A 87 -3.07 1.63 -9.36
CA VAL A 87 -3.65 0.38 -9.82
C VAL A 87 -3.29 0.13 -11.27
N SER A 88 -3.04 -1.14 -11.57
CA SER A 88 -2.99 -1.67 -12.93
C SER A 88 -3.84 -2.94 -12.97
N VAL A 89 -4.63 -3.11 -14.03
CA VAL A 89 -5.41 -4.33 -14.24
C VAL A 89 -5.09 -4.90 -15.60
N SER A 90 -4.84 -6.21 -15.65
CA SER A 90 -4.52 -6.93 -16.87
C SER A 90 -5.49 -8.09 -17.05
N PHE A 91 -5.86 -8.38 -18.30
CA PHE A 91 -6.65 -9.56 -18.62
C PHE A 91 -6.25 -10.14 -19.98
N THR A 92 -6.34 -11.46 -20.10
CA THR A 92 -6.27 -12.20 -21.36
C THR A 92 -7.67 -12.62 -21.73
N ALA A 93 -8.13 -12.21 -22.91
CA ALA A 93 -9.49 -12.49 -23.37
C ALA A 93 -9.55 -12.69 -24.88
N THR A 94 -10.55 -13.46 -25.30
CA THR A 94 -11.02 -13.54 -26.69
C THR A 94 -12.45 -13.05 -26.74
N HIS A 95 -12.82 -12.23 -27.70
CA HIS A 95 -14.21 -11.80 -27.90
C HIS A 95 -14.30 -11.15 -29.29
N THR A 96 -15.34 -11.47 -30.05
CA THR A 96 -15.56 -10.85 -31.36
C THR A 96 -16.25 -9.51 -31.18
N PHE A 97 -15.70 -8.45 -31.77
CA PHE A 97 -16.22 -7.07 -31.72
C PHE A 97 -16.04 -6.38 -30.35
N VAL A 98 -14.95 -5.63 -30.22
CA VAL A 98 -14.69 -4.75 -29.07
C VAL A 98 -15.74 -3.63 -28.93
N GLY A 99 -16.49 -3.34 -29.99
CA GLY A 99 -17.63 -2.44 -29.98
C GLY A 99 -18.81 -2.90 -29.12
N ASP A 100 -18.89 -4.18 -28.80
CA ASP A 100 -19.99 -4.72 -27.98
C ASP A 100 -19.70 -4.65 -26.48
N LEU A 101 -18.43 -4.49 -26.13
CA LEU A 101 -17.95 -4.67 -24.77
C LEU A 101 -18.00 -3.39 -23.94
N GLU A 102 -18.36 -3.57 -22.67
CA GLU A 102 -18.11 -2.62 -21.58
C GLU A 102 -17.33 -3.31 -20.47
N VAL A 103 -16.15 -2.78 -20.13
CA VAL A 103 -15.25 -3.36 -19.14
C VAL A 103 -14.95 -2.36 -18.03
N THR A 104 -15.26 -2.72 -16.79
CA THR A 104 -15.19 -1.84 -15.60
C THR A 104 -14.46 -2.52 -14.45
N LEU A 105 -13.55 -1.81 -13.78
CA LEU A 105 -12.95 -2.23 -12.52
C LEU A 105 -13.74 -1.64 -11.35
N ILE A 106 -14.08 -2.44 -10.36
CA ILE A 106 -14.93 -2.08 -9.21
C ILE A 106 -14.21 -2.47 -7.92
N ALA A 107 -14.07 -1.50 -7.02
CA ALA A 107 -13.50 -1.68 -5.68
C ALA A 107 -14.52 -2.31 -4.71
N PRO A 108 -14.08 -2.90 -3.58
CA PRO A 108 -14.95 -3.53 -2.59
C PRO A 108 -16.07 -2.62 -2.04
N ASN A 109 -15.86 -1.30 -2.01
CA ASN A 109 -16.86 -0.33 -1.57
C ASN A 109 -17.87 0.07 -2.66
N GLY A 110 -17.75 -0.48 -3.87
CA GLY A 110 -18.59 -0.16 -5.03
C GLY A 110 -18.09 1.01 -5.89
N ALA A 111 -16.99 1.69 -5.53
CA ALA A 111 -16.36 2.66 -6.42
C ALA A 111 -15.94 1.96 -7.73
N ALA A 112 -16.24 2.55 -8.88
CA ALA A 112 -16.06 1.90 -10.17
C ALA A 112 -15.37 2.82 -11.18
N HIS A 113 -14.47 2.25 -11.98
CA HIS A 113 -13.76 2.92 -13.06
C HIS A 113 -13.92 2.16 -14.37
N LEU A 114 -14.37 2.84 -15.41
CA LEU A 114 -14.45 2.26 -16.75
C LEU A 114 -13.05 2.13 -17.36
N LEU A 115 -12.74 0.97 -17.94
CA LEU A 115 -11.51 0.79 -18.71
C LEU A 115 -11.71 1.23 -20.17
N PHE A 116 -12.76 0.67 -20.79
CA PHE A 116 -13.28 1.06 -22.10
C PHE A 116 -14.73 0.56 -22.23
N SER A 117 -15.48 1.18 -23.14
CA SER A 117 -16.83 0.77 -23.51
C SER A 117 -17.09 1.08 -24.97
N PHE A 118 -17.80 0.19 -25.67
CA PHE A 118 -18.42 0.46 -26.97
C PHE A 118 -17.47 1.09 -27.99
N VAL A 119 -16.29 0.51 -28.15
CA VAL A 119 -15.23 1.03 -29.00
C VAL A 119 -15.75 1.22 -30.44
N GLY A 120 -15.47 2.36 -31.05
CA GLY A 120 -15.90 2.74 -32.40
C GLY A 120 -17.40 3.07 -32.57
N SER A 121 -18.21 3.02 -31.51
CA SER A 121 -19.66 3.25 -31.64
C SER A 121 -20.04 4.73 -31.70
N ASN A 122 -20.79 5.10 -32.75
CA ASN A 122 -21.26 6.45 -33.05
C ASN A 122 -22.78 6.67 -32.81
N SER A 123 -23.51 5.65 -32.34
CA SER A 123 -24.92 5.76 -31.94
C SER A 123 -25.31 4.61 -30.97
N ASN A 124 -26.48 4.66 -30.35
CA ASN A 124 -26.99 3.51 -29.57
C ASN A 124 -27.43 2.32 -30.45
N THR A 125 -27.49 2.53 -31.77
CA THR A 125 -27.82 1.52 -32.79
C THR A 125 -26.59 1.08 -33.57
N ASP A 126 -25.41 1.57 -33.21
CA ASP A 126 -24.14 1.25 -33.83
C ASP A 126 -23.37 0.28 -32.92
N ALA A 127 -23.13 -0.92 -33.43
CA ALA A 127 -22.36 -1.96 -32.74
C ALA A 127 -20.89 -1.55 -32.53
N GLY A 128 -20.40 -0.54 -33.25
CA GLY A 128 -19.04 -0.04 -33.11
C GLY A 128 -18.02 -0.89 -33.88
N ASP A 129 -16.79 -0.90 -33.37
CA ASP A 129 -15.62 -1.44 -34.04
C ASP A 129 -15.63 -2.99 -34.05
N SER A 130 -15.47 -3.53 -35.27
CA SER A 130 -15.50 -4.96 -35.57
C SER A 130 -14.18 -5.71 -35.30
N SER A 131 -13.19 -5.06 -34.72
CA SER A 131 -11.96 -5.71 -34.26
C SER A 131 -12.22 -6.56 -33.01
N ASN A 132 -11.36 -7.54 -32.79
CA ASN A 132 -11.55 -8.57 -31.77
C ASN A 132 -10.59 -8.40 -30.59
N LEU A 133 -10.98 -8.90 -29.43
CA LEU A 133 -10.02 -9.28 -28.41
C LEU A 133 -9.39 -10.63 -28.77
N GLY A 134 -8.09 -10.77 -28.58
CA GLY A 134 -7.37 -12.02 -28.79
C GLY A 134 -5.96 -12.05 -28.20
N ALA A 135 -5.70 -11.22 -27.20
CA ALA A 135 -4.40 -11.04 -26.57
C ALA A 135 -4.54 -10.72 -25.07
N THR A 136 -3.43 -10.31 -24.46
CA THR A 136 -3.40 -9.75 -23.11
C THR A 136 -3.41 -8.22 -23.18
N TYR A 137 -4.32 -7.60 -22.44
CA TYR A 137 -4.54 -6.17 -22.39
C TYR A 137 -4.35 -5.68 -20.96
N SER A 138 -3.55 -4.64 -20.78
CA SER A 138 -3.26 -4.04 -19.47
C SER A 138 -3.70 -2.59 -19.46
N PHE A 139 -4.39 -2.17 -18.41
CA PHE A 139 -4.86 -0.80 -18.21
C PHE A 139 -4.20 -0.21 -16.97
N LEU A 140 -3.54 0.93 -17.14
CA LEU A 140 -2.84 1.66 -16.09
C LEU A 140 -2.62 3.11 -16.50
N ASP A 141 -2.52 4.00 -15.51
CA ASP A 141 -2.40 5.43 -15.79
C ASP A 141 -1.06 5.80 -16.47
N THR A 142 0.02 5.07 -16.27
CA THR A 142 1.29 5.41 -16.95
C THR A 142 1.33 5.03 -18.44
N ALA A 143 0.32 4.30 -18.94
CA ALA A 143 0.25 3.99 -20.37
C ALA A 143 -0.08 5.24 -21.19
N THR A 144 0.50 5.30 -22.38
CA THR A 144 0.30 6.38 -23.36
C THR A 144 -0.50 5.95 -24.59
N SER A 145 -0.63 4.64 -24.80
CA SER A 145 -1.36 4.06 -25.93
C SER A 145 -2.87 4.19 -25.75
N ASN A 146 -3.56 4.37 -26.86
CA ASN A 146 -5.00 4.55 -26.92
C ASN A 146 -5.66 3.28 -27.46
N PHE A 147 -6.61 2.70 -26.71
CA PHE A 147 -7.24 1.43 -27.09
C PHE A 147 -8.17 1.59 -28.30
N TRP A 148 -8.92 2.69 -28.37
CA TRP A 148 -9.76 3.01 -29.53
C TRP A 148 -8.94 3.18 -30.80
N ALA A 149 -7.86 3.95 -30.76
CA ALA A 149 -7.00 4.14 -31.93
C ALA A 149 -6.30 2.84 -32.36
N ALA A 150 -6.00 1.94 -31.42
CA ALA A 150 -5.44 0.63 -31.73
C ALA A 150 -6.47 -0.30 -32.41
N ALA A 151 -7.74 -0.25 -32.01
CA ALA A 151 -8.84 -0.94 -32.67
C ALA A 151 -9.09 -0.39 -34.09
N ALA A 152 -9.26 0.92 -34.22
CA ALA A 152 -9.47 1.59 -35.50
C ALA A 152 -8.31 1.41 -36.50
N GLY A 153 -7.10 1.15 -35.98
CA GLY A 153 -5.90 0.94 -36.78
C GLY A 153 -5.75 -0.47 -37.34
N VAL A 154 -6.61 -1.42 -36.96
CA VAL A 154 -6.63 -2.78 -37.51
C VAL A 154 -7.81 -3.01 -38.44
N GLY A 155 -7.75 -4.07 -39.25
CA GLY A 155 -8.83 -4.42 -40.17
C GLY A 155 -9.98 -5.15 -39.49
N ASN A 156 -11.09 -5.32 -40.23
CA ASN A 156 -12.26 -6.06 -39.75
C ASN A 156 -11.91 -7.47 -39.27
N ASN A 157 -12.48 -7.88 -38.13
CA ASN A 157 -12.20 -9.18 -37.48
C ASN A 157 -10.73 -9.42 -37.11
N ALA A 158 -9.85 -8.42 -37.21
CA ALA A 158 -8.48 -8.52 -36.74
C ALA A 158 -8.43 -8.31 -35.23
N ASN A 159 -7.44 -8.92 -34.58
CA ASN A 159 -7.27 -8.73 -33.15
C ASN A 159 -6.63 -7.36 -32.88
N VAL A 160 -7.20 -6.60 -31.95
CA VAL A 160 -6.54 -5.42 -31.39
C VAL A 160 -5.22 -5.88 -30.76
N PRO A 161 -4.07 -5.21 -31.03
CA PRO A 161 -2.79 -5.61 -30.49
C PRO A 161 -2.83 -5.70 -28.96
N GLY A 162 -2.25 -6.76 -28.40
CA GLY A 162 -2.03 -6.85 -26.95
C GLY A 162 -1.05 -5.77 -26.49
N GLY A 163 -1.21 -5.28 -25.26
CA GLY A 163 -0.35 -4.23 -24.73
C GLY A 163 -0.95 -3.44 -23.58
N SER A 164 -0.26 -2.35 -23.25
CA SER A 164 -0.64 -1.42 -22.20
C SER A 164 -1.37 -0.21 -22.76
N TYR A 165 -2.55 0.07 -22.24
CA TYR A 165 -3.45 1.12 -22.69
C TYR A 165 -3.87 2.03 -21.54
N ARG A 166 -4.11 3.30 -21.86
CA ARG A 166 -4.70 4.25 -20.94
C ARG A 166 -6.23 4.08 -20.93
N THR A 167 -6.87 4.17 -19.76
CA THR A 167 -8.33 4.13 -19.69
C THR A 167 -8.94 5.35 -20.37
N GLN A 168 -10.15 5.20 -20.88
CA GLN A 168 -10.87 6.24 -21.62
C GLN A 168 -12.27 6.46 -21.05
N ALA A 169 -12.78 7.68 -21.21
CA ALA A 169 -14.16 7.99 -20.85
C ALA A 169 -15.14 7.10 -21.63
N ALA A 170 -16.33 6.90 -21.07
CA ALA A 170 -17.40 6.21 -21.79
C ALA A 170 -17.69 6.94 -23.11
N GLY A 171 -17.99 6.17 -24.15
CA GLY A 171 -18.67 6.72 -25.30
C GLY A 171 -19.93 7.46 -24.85
N PRO A 172 -20.29 8.51 -25.59
CA PRO A 172 -20.65 8.15 -26.94
C PRO A 172 -19.99 9.05 -28.00
N PHE A 173 -19.68 8.46 -29.17
CA PHE A 173 -19.56 9.22 -30.44
C PHE A 173 -18.27 10.02 -30.67
N ALA A 174 -17.12 9.55 -30.19
CA ALA A 174 -15.86 10.04 -30.75
C ALA A 174 -15.55 9.26 -32.03
N ASN A 175 -15.15 9.97 -33.09
CA ASN A 175 -14.58 9.33 -34.28
C ASN A 175 -13.49 8.34 -33.85
N ASP A 176 -13.40 7.19 -34.55
CA ASP A 176 -12.60 6.01 -34.18
C ASP A 176 -11.13 6.32 -33.81
N ASN A 177 -10.65 7.51 -34.20
CA ASN A 177 -9.36 8.04 -33.80
C ASN A 177 -9.42 9.54 -33.43
N PRO A 178 -9.04 9.95 -32.21
CA PRO A 178 -8.46 9.14 -31.13
C PRO A 178 -9.49 8.51 -30.18
N GLY A 179 -10.79 8.52 -30.48
CA GLY A 179 -11.80 8.09 -29.51
C GLY A 179 -11.96 9.08 -28.33
N PRO A 180 -12.68 8.68 -27.27
CA PRO A 180 -12.94 9.53 -26.10
C PRO A 180 -11.67 9.85 -25.30
N PRO A 181 -11.66 10.94 -24.51
CA PRO A 181 -10.47 11.39 -23.78
C PRO A 181 -10.02 10.36 -22.75
N PHE A 182 -8.71 10.36 -22.47
CA PHE A 182 -8.13 9.54 -21.41
C PHE A 182 -8.69 9.92 -20.03
N THR A 183 -8.86 8.91 -19.18
CA THR A 183 -9.30 9.02 -17.78
C THR A 183 -8.21 8.56 -16.83
N ASN A 184 -8.32 8.89 -15.54
CA ASN A 184 -7.37 8.51 -14.49
C ASN A 184 -8.02 7.45 -13.57
N MET A 185 -7.50 6.22 -13.64
CA MET A 185 -7.98 5.12 -12.80
C MET A 185 -7.55 5.29 -11.35
N ASN A 186 -6.31 5.75 -11.10
CA ASN A 186 -5.79 5.94 -9.75
C ASN A 186 -6.62 6.94 -8.95
N SER A 187 -7.07 8.04 -9.57
CA SER A 187 -7.88 9.05 -8.87
C SER A 187 -9.25 8.54 -8.44
N THR A 188 -9.79 7.55 -9.14
CA THR A 188 -11.11 6.97 -8.81
C THR A 188 -11.07 6.17 -7.51
N PHE A 189 -9.92 5.57 -7.22
CA PHE A 189 -9.68 4.76 -6.03
C PHE A 189 -8.80 5.47 -4.99
N ALA A 190 -8.51 6.76 -5.21
CA ALA A 190 -7.79 7.56 -4.25
C ALA A 190 -8.63 7.72 -2.96
N GLY A 191 -7.98 7.65 -1.81
CA GLY A 191 -8.65 7.82 -0.51
C GLY A 191 -9.46 6.61 -0.03
N LEU A 192 -9.41 5.47 -0.72
CA LEU A 192 -9.93 4.22 -0.16
C LEU A 192 -9.20 3.92 1.16
N THR A 193 -9.96 3.61 2.21
CA THR A 193 -9.39 3.16 3.48
C THR A 193 -8.82 1.75 3.37
N GLN A 194 -8.00 1.33 4.33
CA GLN A 194 -7.42 -0.02 4.36
C GLN A 194 -8.45 -1.13 4.22
N ALA A 195 -9.61 -0.97 4.87
CA ALA A 195 -10.72 -1.92 4.82
C ALA A 195 -11.49 -1.88 3.50
N GLN A 196 -11.42 -0.76 2.76
CA GLN A 196 -12.01 -0.64 1.43
C GLN A 196 -11.08 -1.13 0.32
N ILE A 197 -9.77 -1.19 0.57
CA ILE A 197 -8.80 -1.79 -0.34
C ILE A 197 -8.77 -3.31 -0.17
N ASN A 198 -8.70 -3.79 1.08
CA ASN A 198 -8.72 -5.22 1.39
C ASN A 198 -10.14 -5.77 1.32
N GLY A 199 -10.46 -6.38 0.19
CA GLY A 199 -11.73 -7.03 -0.08
C GLY A 199 -11.78 -7.58 -1.50
N THR A 200 -12.99 -7.94 -1.94
CA THR A 200 -13.19 -8.43 -3.30
C THR A 200 -13.29 -7.27 -4.28
N TRP A 201 -12.29 -7.15 -5.15
CA TRP A 201 -12.35 -6.31 -6.34
C TRP A 201 -12.98 -7.10 -7.49
N ILE A 202 -13.69 -6.41 -8.38
CA ILE A 202 -14.37 -7.02 -9.52
C ILE A 202 -13.90 -6.34 -10.80
N LEU A 203 -13.38 -7.12 -11.76
CA LEU A 203 -13.29 -6.72 -13.16
C LEU A 203 -14.52 -7.29 -13.88
N ARG A 204 -15.46 -6.40 -14.19
CA ARG A 204 -16.74 -6.71 -14.81
C ARG A 204 -16.65 -6.54 -16.32
N PHE A 205 -16.98 -7.60 -17.04
CA PHE A 205 -17.20 -7.60 -18.49
C PHE A 205 -18.69 -7.69 -18.76
N ARG A 206 -19.17 -6.84 -19.67
CA ARG A 206 -20.51 -6.91 -20.23
C ARG A 206 -20.40 -6.89 -21.74
N ASP A 207 -21.08 -7.82 -22.36
CA ASP A 207 -21.37 -7.80 -23.79
C ASP A 207 -22.76 -7.21 -23.97
N CYS A 208 -22.89 -6.18 -24.80
CA CYS A 208 -24.13 -5.44 -24.99
C CYS A 208 -24.65 -5.41 -26.40
N TRP A 209 -24.23 -6.37 -27.21
CA TRP A 209 -24.82 -6.69 -28.49
C TRP A 209 -25.08 -8.19 -28.58
N GLN A 210 -25.90 -8.61 -29.52
CA GLN A 210 -26.21 -10.04 -29.71
C GLN A 210 -25.26 -10.70 -30.70
N ALA A 211 -25.12 -12.02 -30.58
CA ALA A 211 -24.48 -12.96 -31.52
C ALA A 211 -22.96 -13.03 -31.49
N ASP A 212 -22.31 -12.08 -30.82
CA ASP A 212 -20.88 -12.06 -30.61
C ASP A 212 -20.56 -12.58 -29.22
N THR A 213 -19.53 -13.43 -29.10
CA THR A 213 -19.23 -14.06 -27.80
C THR A 213 -17.74 -14.19 -27.58
N GLY A 214 -17.39 -14.35 -26.31
CA GLY A 214 -16.01 -14.42 -25.90
C GLY A 214 -15.83 -15.00 -24.51
N SER A 215 -14.59 -14.99 -24.05
CA SER A 215 -14.22 -15.43 -22.71
C SER A 215 -13.01 -14.68 -22.21
N VAL A 216 -12.95 -14.53 -20.89
CA VAL A 216 -11.74 -14.12 -20.18
C VAL A 216 -11.07 -15.39 -19.70
N SER A 217 -9.80 -15.60 -20.05
CA SER A 217 -9.04 -16.80 -19.67
C SER A 217 -8.11 -16.56 -18.48
N ALA A 218 -7.63 -15.33 -18.31
CA ALA A 218 -6.81 -14.92 -17.17
C ALA A 218 -7.03 -13.44 -16.86
N ALA A 219 -6.80 -13.05 -15.60
CA ALA A 219 -6.69 -11.66 -15.22
C ALA A 219 -5.76 -11.49 -14.01
N SER A 220 -5.19 -10.31 -13.86
CA SER A 220 -4.43 -9.90 -12.68
C SER A 220 -4.72 -8.46 -12.32
N LEU A 221 -4.76 -8.19 -11.02
CA LEU A 221 -4.86 -6.85 -10.44
C LEU A 221 -3.56 -6.57 -9.70
N LEU A 222 -2.88 -5.50 -10.09
CA LEU A 222 -1.70 -4.98 -9.40
C LEU A 222 -2.12 -3.74 -8.61
N LEU A 223 -1.94 -3.78 -7.29
CA LEU A 223 -2.08 -2.62 -6.41
C LEU A 223 -0.71 -2.19 -5.91
N LEU A 224 -0.46 -0.90 -6.01
CA LEU A 224 0.73 -0.24 -5.51
C LEU A 224 0.31 0.68 -4.36
N PRO A 225 0.92 0.58 -3.18
CA PRO A 225 0.75 1.61 -2.18
C PRO A 225 1.36 2.93 -2.70
N LEU A 226 0.95 4.07 -2.12
CA LEU A 226 1.61 5.35 -2.41
C LEU A 226 3.11 5.16 -2.19
N SER A 227 3.91 5.55 -3.19
CA SER A 227 5.35 5.52 -3.05
C SER A 227 5.71 6.36 -1.83
N ALA A 228 6.42 5.73 -0.90
CA ALA A 228 6.82 6.40 0.31
C ALA A 228 7.81 7.51 -0.03
N GLY A 229 7.35 8.76 0.07
CA GLY A 229 8.20 9.93 -0.01
C GLY A 229 8.89 10.22 1.32
N PRO A 230 9.96 11.03 1.32
CA PRO A 230 10.54 11.53 2.55
C PRO A 230 9.52 12.42 3.27
N ALA A 231 9.24 12.09 4.52
CA ALA A 231 8.45 12.87 5.46
C ALA A 231 9.35 13.45 6.54
N THR A 232 8.97 14.61 7.03
CA THR A 232 9.63 15.31 8.14
C THR A 232 8.73 15.29 9.37
N VAL A 233 9.28 14.91 10.51
CA VAL A 233 8.61 15.06 11.81
C VAL A 233 9.28 16.19 12.61
N GLU A 234 8.47 17.14 13.06
CA GLU A 234 8.88 18.33 13.81
C GLU A 234 8.11 18.44 15.13
N GLY A 235 8.80 18.95 16.15
CA GLY A 235 8.22 19.07 17.48
C GLY A 235 9.12 19.81 18.47
N ARG A 236 8.71 19.81 19.73
CA ARG A 236 9.42 20.45 20.85
C ARG A 236 9.52 19.52 22.05
N VAL A 237 10.64 19.63 22.76
CA VAL A 237 10.80 19.08 24.09
C VAL A 237 10.68 20.21 25.09
N VAL A 238 9.69 20.13 25.99
CA VAL A 238 9.33 21.22 26.90
C VAL A 238 9.13 20.73 28.34
N THR A 239 9.26 21.63 29.30
CA THR A 239 8.83 21.43 30.68
C THR A 239 7.32 21.53 30.81
N SER A 240 6.76 21.14 31.97
CA SER A 240 5.33 21.25 32.27
C SER A 240 4.80 22.70 32.23
N ASP A 241 5.66 23.70 32.44
CA ASP A 241 5.34 25.13 32.29
C ASP A 241 5.64 25.69 30.88
N GLY A 242 5.97 24.84 29.90
CA GLY A 242 6.12 25.19 28.49
C GLY A 242 7.48 25.75 28.09
N ARG A 243 8.47 25.76 28.99
CA ARG A 243 9.84 26.20 28.66
C ARG A 243 10.55 25.13 27.85
N GLY A 244 11.27 25.55 26.81
CA GLY A 244 12.04 24.65 25.96
C GLY A 244 13.20 23.99 26.71
N ILE A 245 13.33 22.67 26.56
CA ILE A 245 14.45 21.91 27.11
C ILE A 245 15.51 21.77 26.02
N LYS A 246 16.63 22.48 26.19
CA LYS A 246 17.78 22.37 25.28
C LYS A 246 18.56 21.08 25.50
N ASN A 247 19.28 20.65 24.46
CA ASN A 247 20.13 19.45 24.49
C ASN A 247 19.40 18.16 24.92
N ALA A 248 18.08 18.08 24.71
CA ALA A 248 17.37 16.83 24.78
C ALA A 248 17.71 16.00 23.53
N LEU A 249 18.06 14.73 23.74
CA LEU A 249 18.36 13.76 22.70
C LEU A 249 17.07 13.01 22.35
N ILE A 250 16.65 13.08 21.10
CA ILE A 250 15.58 12.28 20.52
C ILE A 250 16.24 11.12 19.78
N GLU A 251 15.85 9.90 20.12
CA GLU A 251 16.19 8.66 19.45
C GLU A 251 14.95 8.17 18.69
N VAL A 252 15.14 7.84 17.40
CA VAL A 252 14.09 7.35 16.52
C VAL A 252 14.47 5.96 16.04
N THR A 253 13.57 5.01 16.23
CA THR A 253 13.72 3.62 15.76
C THR A 253 12.44 3.15 15.04
N GLY A 254 12.48 1.98 14.42
CA GLY A 254 11.33 1.42 13.71
C GLY A 254 11.25 1.82 12.23
N GLY A 255 10.08 1.60 11.63
CA GLY A 255 9.86 1.74 10.20
C GLY A 255 10.84 0.89 9.37
N ASN A 256 11.46 1.52 8.39
CA ASN A 256 12.49 0.97 7.52
C ASN A 256 13.93 1.24 8.01
N LEU A 257 14.11 1.87 9.18
CA LEU A 257 15.44 2.23 9.66
C LEU A 257 16.22 0.98 10.07
N THR A 258 17.37 0.77 9.43
CA THR A 258 18.30 -0.30 9.82
C THR A 258 19.10 0.05 11.07
N GLU A 259 19.22 1.35 11.38
CA GLU A 259 19.92 1.88 12.55
C GLU A 259 19.13 3.03 13.18
N PRO A 260 19.16 3.20 14.53
CA PRO A 260 18.52 4.32 15.20
C PRO A 260 19.03 5.67 14.68
N ARG A 261 18.12 6.64 14.51
CA ARG A 261 18.49 8.04 14.22
C ARG A 261 18.44 8.87 15.49
N TYR A 262 19.36 9.83 15.59
CA TYR A 262 19.48 10.70 16.75
C TYR A 262 19.41 12.17 16.36
N VAL A 263 18.60 12.95 17.07
CA VAL A 263 18.49 14.40 16.89
C VAL A 263 18.55 15.08 18.26
N ILE A 264 19.19 16.25 18.32
CA ILE A 264 19.30 17.03 19.55
C ILE A 264 18.48 18.31 19.39
N THR A 265 17.70 18.66 20.41
CA THR A 265 16.93 19.90 20.42
C THR A 265 17.82 21.14 20.50
N ASN A 266 17.38 22.23 19.85
CA ASN A 266 18.00 23.55 20.01
C ASN A 266 17.73 24.20 21.39
N THR A 267 18.21 25.44 21.59
CA THR A 267 18.04 26.21 22.83
C THR A 267 16.58 26.39 23.28
N PHE A 268 15.63 26.40 22.34
CA PHE A 268 14.21 26.59 22.60
C PHE A 268 13.42 25.26 22.63
N GLY A 269 14.12 24.13 22.60
CA GLY A 269 13.56 22.79 22.67
C GLY A 269 13.08 22.22 21.33
N PHE A 270 13.22 22.93 20.21
CA PHE A 270 12.75 22.41 18.91
C PHE A 270 13.67 21.32 18.35
N TYR A 271 13.07 20.33 17.70
CA TYR A 271 13.76 19.31 16.91
C TYR A 271 13.07 19.11 15.56
N ARG A 272 13.84 18.56 14.61
CA ARG A 272 13.38 18.21 13.26
C ARG A 272 14.07 16.93 12.81
N ILE A 273 13.29 15.97 12.31
CA ILE A 273 13.79 14.69 11.80
C ILE A 273 13.31 14.57 10.35
N PRO A 274 14.14 14.93 9.37
CA PRO A 274 13.80 14.75 7.96
C PRO A 274 13.97 13.31 7.49
N ASP A 275 13.51 13.06 6.27
CA ASP A 275 13.78 11.85 5.50
C ASP A 275 13.40 10.57 6.23
N LEU A 276 12.30 10.61 6.99
CA LEU A 276 11.60 9.41 7.42
C LEU A 276 10.75 8.92 6.24
N GLU A 277 10.65 7.62 6.04
CA GLU A 277 9.83 7.07 4.98
C GLU A 277 8.35 7.17 5.38
N SER A 278 7.52 7.83 4.56
CA SER A 278 6.08 7.90 4.80
C SER A 278 5.40 6.52 4.67
N GLY A 279 4.29 6.30 5.38
CA GLY A 279 3.61 5.01 5.49
C GLY A 279 4.27 4.04 6.47
N GLN A 280 5.24 4.49 7.27
CA GLN A 280 5.93 3.68 8.28
C GLN A 280 5.55 4.10 9.70
N SER A 281 5.67 3.16 10.64
CA SER A 281 5.49 3.44 12.08
C SER A 281 6.84 3.50 12.80
N TYR A 282 7.09 4.62 13.46
CA TYR A 282 8.34 4.91 14.17
C TYR A 282 8.10 5.04 15.67
N VAL A 283 9.15 4.75 16.43
CA VAL A 283 9.20 4.92 17.89
C VAL A 283 10.13 6.09 18.19
N PHE A 284 9.64 7.08 18.90
CA PHE A 284 10.41 8.25 19.32
C PHE A 284 10.62 8.19 20.83
N ALA A 285 11.89 8.20 21.25
CA ALA A 285 12.27 8.24 22.65
C ALA A 285 13.08 9.51 22.94
N VAL A 286 12.78 10.21 24.02
CA VAL A 286 13.50 11.43 24.43
C VAL A 286 14.32 11.20 25.70
N ARG A 287 15.49 11.82 25.78
CA ARG A 287 16.36 11.83 26.96
C ARG A 287 16.91 13.22 27.21
N ALA A 288 16.72 13.74 28.42
CA ALA A 288 17.33 15.00 28.86
C ALA A 288 17.79 14.87 30.32
N LYS A 289 18.97 15.42 30.63
CA LYS A 289 19.49 15.37 32.00
C LYS A 289 18.54 16.08 32.96
N LYS A 290 18.22 15.42 34.08
CA LYS A 290 17.33 15.91 35.15
C LYS A 290 15.83 15.90 34.83
N TYR A 291 15.39 15.47 33.66
CA TYR A 291 13.97 15.45 33.30
C TYR A 291 13.48 14.01 33.11
N ASN A 292 12.27 13.73 33.60
CA ASN A 292 11.47 12.58 33.20
C ASN A 292 10.33 13.08 32.31
N PHE A 293 9.81 12.22 31.44
CA PHE A 293 8.78 12.57 30.47
C PHE A 293 7.59 11.64 30.62
N ARG A 294 6.37 12.19 30.53
CA ARG A 294 5.12 11.46 30.77
C ARG A 294 4.88 10.34 29.77
N GLU A 295 5.01 10.67 28.49
CA GLU A 295 4.79 9.77 27.37
C GLU A 295 6.12 9.59 26.65
N ASN A 296 6.84 8.53 27.03
CA ASN A 296 8.15 8.23 26.48
C ASN A 296 8.47 6.72 26.64
N PRO A 297 8.67 5.96 25.55
CA PRO A 297 8.61 6.39 24.15
C PRO A 297 7.18 6.62 23.65
N ILE A 298 7.05 7.32 22.52
CA ILE A 298 5.80 7.46 21.76
C ILE A 298 5.89 6.70 20.43
N PHE A 299 4.76 6.16 19.98
CA PHE A 299 4.61 5.45 18.71
C PHE A 299 3.83 6.33 17.74
N ILE A 300 4.36 6.53 16.53
CA ILE A 300 3.75 7.41 15.52
C ILE A 300 3.78 6.74 14.16
N SER A 301 2.62 6.65 13.52
CA SER A 301 2.50 6.33 12.09
C SER A 301 2.72 7.61 11.28
N VAL A 302 3.81 7.67 10.53
CA VAL A 302 4.22 8.84 9.74
C VAL A 302 3.69 8.65 8.33
N GLU A 303 2.55 9.26 8.00
CA GLU A 303 1.94 9.19 6.66
C GLU A 303 2.35 10.36 5.75
N GLN A 304 2.80 11.47 6.36
CA GLN A 304 3.22 12.72 5.71
C GLN A 304 4.04 13.55 6.70
N ASP A 305 4.36 14.80 6.36
CA ASP A 305 4.97 15.74 7.30
C ASP A 305 4.10 15.95 8.55
N LEU A 306 4.69 15.77 9.72
CA LEU A 306 4.02 15.95 11.01
C LEU A 306 4.68 17.09 11.79
N ARG A 307 3.87 17.91 12.45
CA ARG A 307 4.32 19.04 13.28
C ARG A 307 3.65 18.98 14.65
N GLY A 308 4.30 19.56 15.65
CA GLY A 308 3.75 19.65 17.02
C GLY A 308 3.77 18.31 17.75
N ILE A 309 4.69 17.42 17.38
CA ILE A 309 4.93 16.19 18.12
C ILE A 309 5.79 16.56 19.34
N ASP A 310 5.15 16.88 20.46
CA ASP A 310 5.85 17.45 21.61
C ASP A 310 6.07 16.43 22.73
N PHE A 311 7.23 16.49 23.36
CA PHE A 311 7.52 15.75 24.60
C PHE A 311 7.45 16.70 25.79
N ILE A 312 6.60 16.36 26.76
CA ILE A 312 6.38 17.18 27.96
C ILE A 312 6.99 16.49 29.17
N ALA A 313 7.92 17.19 29.83
CA ALA A 313 8.54 16.71 31.06
C ALA A 313 7.57 16.77 32.24
N ASP A 314 7.73 15.85 33.19
CA ASP A 314 6.97 15.86 34.44
C ASP A 314 7.21 17.14 35.24
N PRO A 315 6.21 17.57 36.05
CA PRO A 315 6.42 18.60 37.06
C PRO A 315 7.54 18.19 38.02
N PHE A 316 8.37 19.17 38.39
CA PHE A 316 9.38 19.04 39.44
C PHE A 316 8.78 19.26 40.83
#